data_AF-A0A971CF39-F1
#
_entry.id   AF-A0A971CF39-F1
#
_cell.length_a   1.000
_cell.length_b   1.000
_cell.length_c   1.000
_cell.angle_alpha   90.00
_cell.angle_beta   90.00
_cell.angle_gamma   90.00
#
_symmetry.space_group_name_H-M   'P 1'
#
loop_
_entity.id
_entity.type
_entity.pdbx_description
1 polymer ?
#
loop_
_entity_poly.entity_id
_entity_poly.type
_entity_poly.pdbx_seq_one_letter_code
_entity_poly.pdbx_strand_id
1 'polypeptide(L)'
;MISAVPAVVSIAMAALLGVSGYAGLPVLLAACALVILGLAAGWGTLLDLPDPRGSALTIILSGGAGLVVVHNGRTEQRPLFAFSVLLAFSVLLAFAHELVRRDGRSDLVESVTGTFVGQFIAVLGSAWVLLPATRLGDKGVLLAAVAVGAAGAAIAVPWPLRVAGWVALAAGAGAGVAMATWVIDLELGRAAAVGAAIASVFAVLSRMLAQEPNLRRTWGALAAGLAPLAASGTAAYAAARLIVG
;
A
#
# COMPACT_ATOMS: atom_id res chain seq x y z
N MET A 1 -12.73 4.07 19.18
CA MET A 1 -11.39 4.69 19.06
C MET A 1 -10.58 3.84 18.11
N ILE A 2 -10.12 4.42 17.00
CA ILE A 2 -9.15 3.76 16.11
C ILE A 2 -7.91 3.52 16.97
N SER A 3 -7.42 2.28 17.04
CA SER A 3 -6.17 1.99 17.75
C SER A 3 -5.06 2.82 17.11
N ALA A 4 -4.14 3.39 17.90
CA ALA A 4 -2.99 4.11 17.32
C ALA A 4 -2.03 3.18 16.56
N VAL A 5 -2.20 1.86 16.74
CA VAL A 5 -1.32 0.81 16.22
C VAL A 5 -1.20 0.79 14.69
N PRO A 6 -2.27 0.78 13.87
CA PRO A 6 -2.17 0.78 12.42
C PRO A 6 -1.45 2.02 11.89
N ALA A 7 -1.69 3.19 12.50
CA ALA A 7 -1.00 4.42 12.15
C ALA A 7 0.50 4.32 12.46
N VAL A 8 0.88 3.87 13.65
CA VAL A 8 2.29 3.65 14.01
C VAL A 8 2.97 2.65 13.09
N VAL A 9 2.31 1.52 12.78
CA VAL A 9 2.81 0.51 11.84
C VAL A 9 3.04 1.12 10.46
N SER A 10 2.07 1.87 9.94
CA SER A 10 2.18 2.51 8.62
C SER A 10 3.31 3.53 8.57
N ILE A 11 3.50 4.33 9.63
CA ILE A 11 4.56 5.35 9.72
C ILE A 11 5.93 4.66 9.78
N ALA A 12 6.08 3.64 10.64
CA ALA A 12 7.32 2.89 10.78
C ALA A 12 7.72 2.20 9.47
N MET A 13 6.76 1.56 8.79
CA MET A 13 7.02 0.88 7.51
C MET A 13 7.18 1.86 6.34
N ALA A 14 6.52 3.00 6.35
CA ALA A 14 6.79 4.08 5.41
C ALA A 14 8.23 4.59 5.57
N ALA A 15 8.68 4.83 6.81
CA ALA A 15 10.05 5.21 7.10
C ALA A 15 11.06 4.15 6.61
N LEU A 16 10.77 2.86 6.85
CA LEU A 16 11.59 1.77 6.33
C LEU A 16 11.68 1.80 4.79
N LEU A 17 10.55 1.97 4.09
CA LEU A 17 10.53 2.08 2.63
C LEU A 17 11.33 3.30 2.15
N GLY A 18 11.12 4.46 2.78
CA GLY A 18 11.84 5.70 2.46
C GLY A 18 13.36 5.56 2.58
N VAL A 19 13.84 4.95 3.67
CA VAL A 19 15.28 4.68 3.88
C VAL A 19 15.80 3.63 2.91
N SER A 20 15.02 2.57 2.66
CA SER A 20 15.40 1.48 1.75
C SER A 20 15.61 1.95 0.31
N GLY A 21 14.94 3.03 -0.11
CA GLY A 21 15.14 3.65 -1.42
C GLY A 21 16.59 4.09 -1.66
N TYR A 22 17.29 4.54 -0.62
CA TYR A 22 18.71 4.95 -0.71
C TYR A 22 19.70 3.80 -0.50
N ALA A 23 19.25 2.68 0.07
CA ALA A 23 20.09 1.51 0.32
C ALA A 23 20.21 0.59 -0.90
N GLY A 24 19.54 0.94 -2.01
CA GLY A 24 19.59 0.23 -3.27
C GLY A 24 18.44 -0.75 -3.49
N LEU A 25 18.30 -1.21 -4.73
CA LEU A 25 17.18 -2.01 -5.20
C LEU A 25 16.92 -3.31 -4.39
N PRO A 26 17.93 -4.11 -4.00
CA PRO A 26 17.68 -5.31 -3.22
C PRO A 26 17.05 -5.03 -1.85
N VAL A 27 17.45 -3.93 -1.21
CA VAL A 27 16.93 -3.54 0.11
C VAL A 27 15.50 -3.02 0.00
N LEU A 28 15.20 -2.23 -1.05
CA LEU A 28 13.84 -1.78 -1.33
C LEU A 28 12.90 -2.96 -1.64
N LEU A 29 13.37 -3.95 -2.42
CA LEU A 29 12.61 -5.18 -2.68
C LEU A 29 12.33 -5.96 -1.39
N ALA A 30 13.32 -6.10 -0.52
CA ALA A 30 13.15 -6.76 0.78
C ALA A 30 12.16 -6.01 1.69
N ALA A 31 12.22 -4.68 1.73
CA ALA A 31 11.26 -3.86 2.47
C ALA A 31 9.83 -3.99 1.92
N CYS A 32 9.65 -3.99 0.60
CA CYS A 32 8.34 -4.21 -0.03
C CYS A 32 7.83 -5.64 0.25
N ALA A 33 8.71 -6.65 0.20
CA ALA A 33 8.36 -8.02 0.56
C ALA A 33 7.91 -8.12 2.02
N LEU A 34 8.57 -7.41 2.95
CA LEU A 34 8.17 -7.36 4.35
C LEU A 34 6.78 -6.75 4.54
N VAL A 35 6.45 -5.67 3.81
CA VAL A 35 5.10 -5.08 3.80
C VAL A 35 4.07 -6.08 3.30
N ILE A 36 4.35 -6.79 2.21
CA ILE A 36 3.45 -7.80 1.64
C ILE A 36 3.24 -8.99 2.58
N LEU A 37 4.31 -9.48 3.22
CA LEU A 37 4.24 -10.57 4.19
C LEU A 37 3.43 -10.17 5.43
N GLY A 38 3.67 -8.96 5.96
CA GLY A 38 2.91 -8.44 7.09
C GLY A 38 1.43 -8.23 6.76
N LEU A 39 1.15 -7.70 5.56
CA LEU A 39 -0.21 -7.57 5.04
C LEU A 39 -0.89 -8.94 4.97
N ALA A 40 -0.27 -9.91 4.29
CA ALA A 40 -0.82 -11.24 4.12
C ALA A 40 -1.09 -11.95 5.46
N ALA A 41 -0.16 -11.86 6.41
CA ALA A 41 -0.30 -12.47 7.73
C ALA A 41 -1.49 -11.93 8.53
N GLY A 42 -1.80 -10.64 8.39
CA GLY A 42 -2.90 -10.00 9.10
C GLY A 42 -4.24 -9.98 8.36
N TRP A 43 -4.22 -10.08 7.03
CA TRP A 43 -5.38 -9.80 6.18
C TRP A 43 -6.58 -10.71 6.48
N GLY A 44 -6.35 -12.02 6.55
CA GLY A 44 -7.42 -12.98 6.86
C GLY A 44 -8.04 -12.73 8.24
N THR A 45 -7.24 -12.32 9.23
CA THR A 45 -7.77 -11.98 10.57
C THR A 45 -8.51 -10.65 10.61
N LEU A 46 -8.17 -9.71 9.73
CA LEU A 46 -8.82 -8.40 9.63
C LEU A 46 -10.24 -8.53 9.08
N LEU A 47 -10.41 -9.32 8.03
CA LEU A 47 -11.70 -9.54 7.36
C LEU A 47 -12.46 -10.79 7.86
N ASP A 48 -11.97 -11.44 8.92
CA ASP A 48 -12.54 -12.68 9.46
C ASP A 48 -12.76 -13.78 8.41
N LEU A 49 -11.81 -13.93 7.47
CA LEU A 49 -11.93 -14.87 6.37
C LEU A 49 -11.99 -16.32 6.88
N PRO A 50 -12.78 -17.21 6.25
CA PRO A 50 -12.93 -18.59 6.69
C PRO A 50 -11.62 -19.39 6.72
N ASP A 51 -10.73 -19.18 5.73
CA ASP A 51 -9.38 -19.75 5.71
C ASP A 51 -8.31 -18.64 5.66
N PRO A 52 -7.93 -18.06 6.82
CA PRO A 52 -7.00 -16.94 6.84
C PRO A 52 -5.59 -17.32 6.39
N ARG A 53 -5.21 -18.60 6.50
CA ARG A 53 -3.87 -19.08 6.09
C ARG A 53 -3.81 -19.30 4.58
N GLY A 54 -4.85 -19.88 4.01
CA GLY A 54 -5.00 -20.03 2.57
C GLY A 54 -5.03 -18.69 1.85
N SER A 55 -5.82 -17.74 2.34
CA SER A 55 -5.82 -16.36 1.82
C SER A 55 -4.45 -15.69 1.97
N ALA A 56 -3.75 -15.87 3.10
CA ALA A 56 -2.41 -15.32 3.26
C ALA A 56 -1.44 -15.86 2.20
N LEU A 57 -1.49 -17.16 1.91
CA LEU A 57 -0.63 -17.78 0.89
C LEU A 57 -0.89 -17.19 -0.50
N THR A 58 -2.15 -17.05 -0.91
CA THR A 58 -2.47 -16.49 -2.23
C THR A 58 -2.07 -15.02 -2.37
N ILE A 59 -2.17 -14.23 -1.28
CA ILE A 59 -1.69 -12.85 -1.22
C ILE A 59 -0.17 -12.79 -1.38
N ILE A 60 0.57 -13.67 -0.69
CA ILE A 60 2.04 -13.75 -0.81
C ILE A 60 2.45 -14.11 -2.23
N LEU A 61 1.77 -15.08 -2.85
CA LEU A 61 2.07 -15.49 -4.22
C LEU A 61 1.82 -14.35 -5.21
N SER A 62 0.66 -13.68 -5.12
CA SER A 62 0.33 -12.55 -6.00
C SER A 62 1.26 -11.36 -5.79
N GLY A 63 1.50 -10.95 -4.54
CA GLY A 63 2.40 -9.84 -4.22
C GLY A 63 3.85 -10.13 -4.59
N GLY A 64 4.33 -11.34 -4.29
CA GLY A 64 5.67 -11.81 -4.65
C GLY A 64 5.88 -11.85 -6.15
N ALA A 65 4.91 -12.36 -6.92
CA ALA A 65 4.92 -12.30 -8.37
C ALA A 65 4.96 -10.84 -8.87
N GLY A 66 4.26 -9.92 -8.21
CA GLY A 66 4.33 -8.49 -8.47
C GLY A 66 5.75 -7.93 -8.33
N LEU A 67 6.45 -8.28 -7.25
CA LEU A 67 7.84 -7.86 -7.05
C LEU A 67 8.77 -8.40 -8.14
N VAL A 68 8.60 -9.67 -8.55
CA VAL A 68 9.39 -10.28 -9.64
C VAL A 68 9.12 -9.58 -10.97
N VAL A 69 7.85 -9.34 -11.30
CA VAL A 69 7.44 -8.63 -12.51
C VAL A 69 8.03 -7.23 -12.55
N VAL A 70 7.93 -6.48 -11.45
CA VAL A 70 8.49 -5.12 -11.38
C VAL A 70 10.01 -5.12 -11.46
N HIS A 71 10.68 -6.07 -10.80
CA HIS A 71 12.15 -6.18 -10.86
C HIS A 71 12.65 -6.37 -12.30
N ASN A 72 11.99 -7.24 -13.05
CA ASN A 72 12.36 -7.55 -14.44
C ASN A 72 11.88 -6.49 -15.44
N GLY A 73 10.69 -5.90 -15.22
CA GLY A 73 10.02 -4.99 -16.14
C GLY A 73 10.27 -3.49 -15.88
N ARG A 74 11.14 -3.13 -14.93
CA ARG A 74 11.35 -1.72 -14.52
C ARG A 74 11.81 -0.79 -15.65
N THR A 75 12.45 -1.32 -16.69
CA THR A 75 12.93 -0.57 -17.86
C THR A 75 11.90 -0.50 -18.99
N GLU A 76 10.76 -1.18 -18.84
CA GLU A 76 9.71 -1.14 -19.85
C GLU A 76 9.02 0.22 -19.89
N GLN A 77 8.48 0.58 -21.05
CA GLN A 77 7.71 1.82 -21.18
C GLN A 77 6.41 1.77 -20.37
N ARG A 78 5.81 0.59 -20.18
CA ARG A 78 4.51 0.42 -19.51
C ARG A 78 4.55 -0.67 -18.44
N PRO A 79 5.33 -0.50 -17.36
CA PRO A 79 5.53 -1.54 -16.36
C PRO A 79 4.23 -1.93 -15.63
N LEU A 80 3.26 -1.02 -15.55
CA LEU A 80 1.95 -1.29 -14.95
C LEU A 80 1.06 -2.19 -15.83
N PHE A 81 1.35 -2.36 -17.12
CA PHE A 81 0.53 -3.24 -17.97
C PHE A 81 0.57 -4.70 -17.46
N ALA A 82 1.72 -5.13 -16.96
CA ALA A 82 1.88 -6.46 -16.40
C ALA A 82 1.03 -6.67 -15.13
N PHE A 83 0.63 -5.59 -14.43
CA PHE A 83 -0.25 -5.71 -13.26
C PHE A 83 -1.63 -6.17 -13.68
N SER A 84 -2.16 -5.69 -14.81
CA SER A 84 -3.47 -6.13 -15.31
C SER A 84 -3.50 -7.64 -15.57
N VAL A 85 -2.43 -8.18 -16.17
CA VAL A 85 -2.29 -9.62 -16.42
C VAL A 85 -2.16 -10.37 -15.09
N LEU A 86 -1.31 -9.89 -14.18
CA LEU A 86 -1.10 -10.51 -12.88
C LEU A 86 -2.36 -10.51 -12.00
N LEU A 87 -3.17 -9.46 -12.07
CA LEU A 87 -4.43 -9.37 -11.36
C LEU A 87 -5.47 -10.35 -11.94
N ALA A 88 -5.50 -10.55 -13.25
CA ALA A 88 -6.33 -11.59 -13.85
C ALA A 88 -5.95 -12.98 -13.32
N PHE A 89 -4.65 -13.30 -13.25
CA PHE A 89 -4.18 -14.54 -12.62
C PHE A 89 -4.47 -14.61 -11.13
N SER A 90 -4.45 -13.48 -10.42
CA SER A 90 -4.77 -13.42 -8.99
C SER A 90 -6.23 -13.79 -8.74
N VAL A 91 -7.17 -13.30 -9.58
CA VAL A 91 -8.59 -13.73 -9.52
C VAL A 91 -8.71 -15.23 -9.73
N LEU A 92 -8.04 -15.80 -10.74
CA LEU A 92 -8.05 -17.24 -10.98
C LEU A 92 -7.46 -18.02 -9.79
N LEU A 93 -6.40 -17.49 -9.18
CA LEU A 93 -5.78 -18.08 -7.99
C LEU A 93 -6.72 -18.05 -6.77
N ALA A 94 -7.48 -16.98 -6.58
CA ALA A 94 -8.49 -16.89 -5.52
C ALA A 94 -9.59 -17.95 -5.73
N PHE A 95 -10.07 -18.13 -6.96
CA PHE A 95 -11.04 -19.19 -7.26
C PHE A 95 -10.44 -20.59 -7.10
N ALA A 96 -9.20 -20.81 -7.54
CA ALA A 96 -8.52 -22.09 -7.37
C ALA A 96 -8.35 -22.45 -5.88
N HIS A 97 -8.03 -21.45 -5.06
CA HIS A 97 -7.95 -21.62 -3.61
C HIS A 97 -9.29 -22.07 -3.02
N GLU A 98 -10.40 -21.44 -3.41
CA GLU A 98 -11.74 -21.85 -2.94
C GLU A 98 -12.17 -23.22 -3.45
N LEU A 99 -11.76 -23.63 -4.65
CA LEU A 99 -12.06 -24.98 -5.17
C LEU A 99 -11.35 -26.08 -4.37
N VAL A 100 -10.18 -25.78 -3.78
CA VAL A 100 -9.44 -26.71 -2.93
C VAL A 100 -10.01 -26.74 -1.51
N ARG A 101 -10.68 -25.66 -1.08
CA ARG A 101 -11.29 -25.56 0.24
C ARG A 101 -12.39 -26.61 0.42
N ARG A 102 -12.41 -27.25 1.59
CA ARG A 102 -13.36 -28.34 1.91
C ARG A 102 -14.48 -27.89 2.85
N ASP A 103 -14.52 -26.61 3.16
CA ASP A 103 -15.26 -26.06 4.29
C ASP A 103 -16.59 -25.52 3.76
N GLY A 104 -17.68 -26.28 3.94
CA GLY A 104 -19.11 -25.87 4.03
C GLY A 104 -19.76 -24.96 2.96
N ARG A 105 -19.00 -24.31 2.08
CA ARG A 105 -19.40 -23.28 1.10
C ARG A 105 -20.19 -22.10 1.65
N SER A 106 -20.16 -21.82 2.96
CA SER A 106 -20.66 -20.55 3.48
C SER A 106 -19.77 -19.41 2.99
N ASP A 107 -20.40 -18.30 2.61
CA ASP A 107 -19.77 -17.01 2.34
C ASP A 107 -18.67 -17.04 1.27
N LEU A 108 -18.86 -17.87 0.24
CA LEU A 108 -17.90 -18.02 -0.86
C LEU A 108 -17.57 -16.68 -1.53
N VAL A 109 -18.58 -15.85 -1.81
CA VAL A 109 -18.38 -14.55 -2.47
C VAL A 109 -17.56 -13.62 -1.58
N GLU A 110 -17.87 -13.56 -0.29
CA GLU A 110 -17.13 -12.74 0.69
C GLU A 110 -15.68 -13.21 0.82
N SER A 111 -15.46 -14.52 0.89
CA SER A 111 -14.12 -15.11 0.97
C SER A 111 -13.28 -14.85 -0.29
N VAL A 112 -13.85 -15.04 -1.48
CA VAL A 112 -13.18 -14.75 -2.76
C VAL A 112 -12.88 -13.27 -2.88
N THR A 113 -13.87 -12.41 -2.64
CA THR A 113 -13.70 -10.95 -2.79
C THR A 113 -12.72 -10.40 -1.76
N GLY A 114 -12.81 -10.82 -0.50
CA GLY A 114 -11.86 -10.46 0.55
C GLY A 114 -10.44 -10.90 0.23
N THR A 115 -10.26 -12.15 -0.22
CA THR A 115 -8.95 -12.67 -0.65
C THR A 115 -8.40 -11.88 -1.85
N PHE A 116 -9.24 -11.65 -2.86
CA PHE A 116 -8.84 -10.91 -4.07
C PHE A 116 -8.46 -9.47 -3.77
N VAL A 117 -9.16 -8.77 -2.89
CA VAL A 117 -8.78 -7.40 -2.48
C VAL A 117 -7.41 -7.41 -1.81
N GLY A 118 -7.11 -8.40 -0.97
CA GLY A 118 -5.78 -8.56 -0.38
C GLY A 118 -4.69 -8.77 -1.44
N GLN A 119 -4.94 -9.64 -2.42
CA GLN A 119 -4.02 -9.87 -3.55
C GLN A 119 -3.82 -8.60 -4.37
N PHE A 120 -4.91 -7.90 -4.66
CA PHE A 120 -4.90 -6.64 -5.42
C PHE A 120 -4.02 -5.61 -4.73
N ILE A 121 -4.22 -5.38 -3.43
CA ILE A 121 -3.41 -4.45 -2.63
C ILE A 121 -1.94 -4.87 -2.58
N ALA A 122 -1.64 -6.16 -2.43
CA ALA A 122 -0.27 -6.66 -2.44
C ALA A 122 0.43 -6.43 -3.78
N VAL A 123 -0.27 -6.63 -4.90
CA VAL A 123 0.22 -6.32 -6.26
C VAL A 123 0.48 -4.82 -6.39
N LEU A 124 -0.47 -3.97 -5.97
CA LEU A 124 -0.26 -2.51 -5.98
C LEU A 124 0.94 -2.07 -5.13
N GLY A 125 1.22 -2.78 -4.03
CA GLY A 125 2.38 -2.60 -3.16
C GLY A 125 3.71 -2.81 -3.87
N SER A 126 3.78 -3.65 -4.90
CA SER A 126 5.02 -3.84 -5.66
C SER A 126 5.45 -2.59 -6.45
N ALA A 127 4.52 -1.66 -6.73
CA ALA A 127 4.83 -0.44 -7.48
C ALA A 127 5.75 0.55 -6.73
N TRP A 128 5.96 0.39 -5.42
CA TRP A 128 6.99 1.14 -4.68
C TRP A 128 8.37 0.97 -5.30
N VAL A 129 8.66 -0.20 -5.86
CA VAL A 129 9.93 -0.53 -6.52
C VAL A 129 10.11 0.19 -7.86
N LEU A 130 9.03 0.72 -8.45
CA LEU A 130 9.09 1.49 -9.70
C LEU A 130 9.45 2.97 -9.48
N LEU A 131 9.34 3.49 -8.26
CA LEU A 131 9.60 4.91 -7.97
C LEU A 131 11.03 5.36 -8.33
N PRO A 132 12.10 4.57 -8.04
CA PRO A 132 13.45 4.90 -8.48
C PRO A 132 13.63 5.01 -10.00
N ALA A 133 12.74 4.40 -10.79
CA ALA A 133 12.77 4.49 -12.26
C ALA A 133 12.09 5.76 -12.81
N THR A 134 11.50 6.60 -11.95
CA THR A 134 10.91 7.89 -12.34
C THR A 134 11.94 9.00 -12.34
N ARG A 135 11.60 10.20 -12.85
CA ARG A 135 12.49 11.38 -12.78
C ARG A 135 12.85 11.82 -11.36
N LEU A 136 12.05 11.43 -10.36
CA LEU A 136 12.36 11.70 -8.96
C LEU A 136 13.48 10.79 -8.41
N GLY A 137 13.80 9.69 -9.09
CA GLY A 137 14.75 8.69 -8.63
C GLY A 137 14.42 8.18 -7.22
N ASP A 138 15.45 7.92 -6.43
CA ASP A 138 15.30 7.42 -5.05
C ASP A 138 14.55 8.40 -4.15
N LYS A 139 14.64 9.71 -4.44
CA LYS A 139 13.91 10.75 -3.71
C LYS A 139 12.39 10.60 -3.86
N GLY A 140 11.91 9.97 -4.94
CA GLY A 140 10.49 9.67 -5.14
C GLY A 140 9.94 8.70 -4.11
N VAL A 141 10.74 7.70 -3.70
CA VAL A 141 10.40 6.76 -2.62
C VAL A 141 10.28 7.51 -1.31
N LEU A 142 11.23 8.40 -1.01
CA LEU A 142 11.22 9.20 0.21
C LEU A 142 10.04 10.17 0.25
N LEU A 143 9.73 10.87 -0.84
CA LEU A 143 8.58 11.77 -0.90
C LEU A 143 7.26 11.02 -0.63
N ALA A 144 7.09 9.85 -1.25
CA ALA A 144 5.92 9.03 -1.04
C ALA A 144 5.83 8.51 0.41
N ALA A 145 6.96 8.07 0.97
CA ALA A 145 7.04 7.63 2.37
C ALA A 145 6.69 8.76 3.35
N VAL A 146 7.22 9.96 3.15
CA VAL A 146 6.94 11.13 4.01
C VAL A 146 5.49 11.58 3.87
N ALA A 147 4.91 11.56 2.66
CA ALA A 147 3.50 11.86 2.45
C ALA A 147 2.58 10.86 3.17
N VAL A 148 2.86 9.55 3.07
CA VAL A 148 2.13 8.52 3.82
C VAL A 148 2.32 8.68 5.33
N GLY A 149 3.54 8.92 5.79
CA GLY A 149 3.83 9.14 7.21
C GLY A 149 3.08 10.35 7.79
N ALA A 150 3.05 11.46 7.06
CA ALA A 150 2.30 12.65 7.46
C ALA A 150 0.78 12.40 7.49
N ALA A 151 0.24 11.68 6.50
CA ALA A 151 -1.16 11.28 6.49
C ALA A 151 -1.49 10.32 7.65
N GLY A 152 -0.62 9.36 7.95
CA GLY A 152 -0.73 8.46 9.09
C GLY A 152 -0.74 9.20 10.43
N ALA A 153 0.16 10.16 10.61
CA ALA A 153 0.20 11.00 11.79
C ALA A 153 -1.07 11.85 11.94
N ALA A 154 -1.56 12.41 10.83
CA ALA A 154 -2.81 13.17 10.82
C ALA A 154 -4.02 12.31 11.24
N ILE A 155 -4.08 11.05 10.80
CA ILE A 155 -5.19 10.12 11.11
C ILE A 155 -5.12 9.60 12.55
N ALA A 156 -3.93 9.53 13.16
CA ALA A 156 -3.76 9.13 14.56
C ALA A 156 -4.44 10.10 15.55
N VAL A 157 -4.66 11.35 15.14
CA VAL A 157 -5.34 12.37 15.94
C VAL A 157 -6.86 12.22 15.77
N PRO A 158 -7.66 12.25 16.86
CA PRO A 158 -9.11 12.03 16.82
C PRO A 158 -9.89 13.25 16.29
N TRP A 159 -9.69 13.55 15.01
CA TRP A 159 -10.43 14.61 14.31
C TRP A 159 -11.90 14.25 14.11
N PRO A 160 -12.81 15.24 14.05
CA PRO A 160 -14.17 14.99 13.61
C PRO A 160 -14.19 14.48 12.15
N LEU A 161 -15.11 13.56 11.86
CA LEU A 161 -15.23 12.89 10.55
C LEU A 161 -15.23 13.85 9.34
N ARG A 162 -15.84 15.03 9.51
CA ARG A 162 -15.96 16.06 8.47
C ARG A 162 -14.62 16.65 8.04
N VAL A 163 -13.64 16.74 8.94
CA VAL A 163 -12.36 17.42 8.67
C VAL A 163 -11.20 16.46 8.52
N ALA A 164 -11.29 15.26 9.10
CA ALA A 164 -10.19 14.30 9.11
C ALA A 164 -9.63 14.05 7.69
N GLY A 165 -10.49 14.02 6.65
CA GLY A 165 -10.07 13.76 5.26
C GLY A 165 -9.21 14.88 4.72
N TRP A 166 -9.71 16.10 4.90
CA TRP A 166 -9.02 17.32 4.52
C TRP A 166 -7.70 17.49 5.28
N VAL A 167 -7.65 17.13 6.56
CA VAL A 167 -6.41 17.20 7.35
C VAL A 167 -5.36 16.21 6.82
N ALA A 168 -5.74 14.97 6.51
CA ALA A 168 -4.81 14.00 5.94
C ALA A 168 -4.28 14.43 4.56
N LEU A 169 -5.16 14.98 3.71
CA LEU A 169 -4.79 15.56 2.42
C LEU A 169 -3.83 16.75 2.58
N ALA A 170 -4.14 17.67 3.49
CA ALA A 170 -3.31 18.84 3.77
C ALA A 170 -1.95 18.43 4.34
N ALA A 171 -1.91 17.41 5.20
CA ALA A 171 -0.67 16.85 5.73
C ALA A 171 0.19 16.22 4.62
N GLY A 172 -0.41 15.46 3.70
CA GLY A 172 0.28 14.92 2.53
C GLY A 172 0.80 15.99 1.57
N ALA A 173 -0.02 17.00 1.28
CA ALA A 173 0.38 18.15 0.45
C ALA A 173 1.52 18.93 1.10
N GLY A 174 1.42 19.20 2.40
CA GLY A 174 2.45 19.88 3.18
C GLY A 174 3.75 19.09 3.25
N ALA A 175 3.68 17.76 3.38
CA ALA A 175 4.83 16.86 3.26
C ALA A 175 5.51 16.97 1.90
N GLY A 176 4.73 16.98 0.81
CA GLY A 176 5.25 17.19 -0.54
C GLY A 176 5.96 18.54 -0.69
N VAL A 177 5.35 19.62 -0.21
CA VAL A 177 5.95 20.97 -0.17
C VAL A 177 7.25 20.98 0.63
N ALA A 178 7.27 20.40 1.83
CA ALA A 178 8.46 20.33 2.66
C ALA A 178 9.60 19.56 1.94
N MET A 179 9.26 18.43 1.31
CA MET A 179 10.22 17.66 0.52
C MET A 179 10.78 18.46 -0.66
N ALA A 180 9.94 19.25 -1.34
CA ALA A 180 10.37 20.13 -2.42
C ALA A 180 11.26 21.30 -1.94
N THR A 181 11.06 21.79 -0.72
CA THR A 181 11.90 22.88 -0.20
C THR A 181 13.28 22.40 0.27
N TRP A 182 13.36 21.19 0.83
CA TRP A 182 14.56 20.73 1.56
C TRP A 182 15.35 19.63 0.87
N VAL A 183 14.71 18.83 0.01
CA VAL A 183 15.30 17.56 -0.48
C VAL A 183 15.26 17.43 -2.00
N ILE A 184 14.17 17.87 -2.63
CA ILE A 184 13.87 17.64 -4.03
C ILE A 184 13.73 18.99 -4.73
N ASP A 185 14.49 19.22 -5.80
CA ASP A 185 14.31 20.42 -6.62
C ASP A 185 13.10 20.22 -7.55
N LEU A 186 11.90 20.38 -7.00
CA LEU A 186 10.62 20.23 -7.70
C LEU A 186 9.75 21.45 -7.43
N GLU A 187 9.00 21.88 -8.44
CA GLU A 187 8.01 22.94 -8.29
C GLU A 187 7.02 22.63 -7.15
N LEU A 188 6.85 23.58 -6.23
CA LEU A 188 6.03 23.42 -5.01
C LEU A 188 4.62 22.92 -5.30
N GLY A 189 3.98 23.44 -6.35
CA GLY A 189 2.63 23.03 -6.77
C GLY A 189 2.57 21.56 -7.18
N ARG A 190 3.57 21.07 -7.93
CA ARG A 190 3.67 19.67 -8.35
C ARG A 190 3.93 18.76 -7.15
N ALA A 191 4.83 19.16 -6.26
CA ALA A 191 5.16 18.40 -5.07
C ALA A 191 3.95 18.28 -4.12
N ALA A 192 3.22 19.38 -3.92
CA ALA A 192 1.97 19.39 -3.17
C ALA A 192 0.93 18.45 -3.80
N ALA A 193 0.77 18.47 -5.12
CA ALA A 193 -0.16 17.61 -5.83
C ALA A 193 0.19 16.12 -5.71
N VAL A 194 1.47 15.76 -5.84
CA VAL A 194 1.94 14.37 -5.65
C VAL A 194 1.68 13.92 -4.21
N GLY A 195 2.07 14.73 -3.21
CA GLY A 195 1.85 14.41 -1.80
C GLY A 195 0.37 14.26 -1.44
N ALA A 196 -0.49 15.14 -1.96
CA ALA A 196 -1.94 15.06 -1.79
C ALA A 196 -2.53 13.80 -2.42
N ALA A 197 -2.11 13.44 -3.64
CA ALA A 197 -2.58 12.25 -4.34
C ALA A 197 -2.25 10.97 -3.54
N ILE A 198 -1.03 10.86 -3.02
CA ILE A 198 -0.59 9.72 -2.21
C ILE A 198 -1.38 9.65 -0.90
N ALA A 199 -1.48 10.78 -0.19
CA ALA A 199 -2.21 10.85 1.06
C ALA A 199 -3.71 10.57 0.89
N SER A 200 -4.30 10.87 -0.27
CA SER A 200 -5.70 10.59 -0.55
C SER A 200 -6.00 9.09 -0.51
N VAL A 201 -5.20 8.28 -1.20
CA VAL A 201 -5.36 6.82 -1.26
C VAL A 201 -5.13 6.20 0.11
N PHE A 202 -4.06 6.64 0.78
CA PHE A 202 -3.76 6.20 2.14
C PHE A 202 -4.91 6.51 3.11
N ALA A 203 -5.43 7.74 3.11
CA ALA A 203 -6.44 8.18 4.04
C ALA A 203 -7.81 7.51 3.82
N VAL A 204 -8.21 7.32 2.56
CA VAL A 204 -9.46 6.65 2.21
C VAL A 204 -9.43 5.19 2.68
N LEU A 205 -8.38 4.44 2.32
CA LEU A 205 -8.28 3.03 2.71
C LEU A 205 -8.13 2.85 4.22
N SER A 206 -7.33 3.69 4.89
CA SER A 206 -7.19 3.65 6.35
C SER A 206 -8.53 3.84 7.06
N ARG A 207 -9.42 4.67 6.50
CA ARG A 207 -10.76 4.87 7.06
C ARG A 207 -11.71 3.72 6.80
N MET A 208 -11.68 3.15 5.60
CA MET A 208 -12.51 1.99 5.29
C MET A 208 -12.16 0.84 6.24
N LEU A 209 -10.87 0.56 6.41
CA LEU A 209 -10.39 -0.52 7.29
C LEU A 209 -10.57 -0.21 8.78
N ALA A 210 -10.65 1.07 9.16
CA ALA A 210 -10.92 1.45 10.55
C ALA A 210 -12.35 1.09 11.02
N GLN A 211 -13.24 0.72 10.10
CA GLN A 211 -14.60 0.26 10.42
C GLN A 211 -14.64 -1.24 10.76
N GLU A 212 -13.57 -1.99 10.50
CA GLU A 212 -13.55 -3.43 10.69
C GLU A 212 -13.53 -3.83 12.19
N PRO A 213 -14.43 -4.72 12.63
CA PRO A 213 -14.51 -5.14 14.03
C PRO A 213 -13.21 -5.76 14.56
N ASN A 214 -12.48 -6.46 13.68
CA ASN A 214 -11.27 -7.21 14.03
C ASN A 214 -10.00 -6.35 14.12
N LEU A 215 -10.11 -5.02 13.97
CA LEU A 215 -9.01 -4.08 14.16
C LEU A 215 -8.38 -4.17 15.57
N ARG A 216 -9.11 -4.71 16.56
CA ARG A 216 -8.61 -4.91 17.93
C ARG A 216 -7.61 -6.05 18.06
N ARG A 217 -7.57 -6.99 17.11
CA ARG A 217 -6.58 -8.07 17.09
C ARG A 217 -5.26 -7.52 16.55
N THR A 218 -4.14 -7.91 17.17
CA THR A 218 -2.80 -7.43 16.79
C THR A 218 -2.49 -7.63 15.30
N TRP A 219 -2.85 -8.81 14.77
CA TRP A 219 -2.68 -9.14 13.35
C TRP A 219 -3.60 -8.33 12.43
N GLY A 220 -4.85 -8.09 12.85
CA GLY A 220 -5.78 -7.22 12.11
C GLY A 220 -5.28 -5.77 12.04
N ALA A 221 -4.78 -5.24 13.17
CA ALA A 221 -4.19 -3.90 13.22
C ALA A 221 -2.95 -3.76 12.33
N LEU A 222 -2.12 -4.80 12.26
CA LEU A 222 -0.96 -4.85 11.36
C LEU A 222 -1.40 -4.72 9.90
N ALA A 223 -2.33 -5.57 9.44
CA ALA A 223 -2.84 -5.50 8.07
C ALA A 223 -3.54 -4.17 7.75
N ALA A 224 -4.30 -3.62 8.71
CA ALA A 224 -4.98 -2.34 8.54
C ALA A 224 -4.01 -1.16 8.35
N GLY A 225 -2.80 -1.24 8.91
CA GLY A 225 -1.74 -0.24 8.70
C GLY A 225 -0.98 -0.44 7.39
N LEU A 226 -0.73 -1.71 7.01
CA LEU A 226 0.07 -2.05 5.84
C LEU A 226 -0.72 -1.98 4.52
N ALA A 227 -2.02 -2.25 4.54
CA ALA A 227 -2.84 -2.25 3.33
C ALA A 227 -2.91 -0.86 2.65
N PRO A 228 -3.21 0.24 3.35
CA PRO A 228 -3.20 1.57 2.74
C PRO A 228 -1.80 1.98 2.28
N LEU A 229 -0.75 1.60 3.02
CA LEU A 229 0.64 1.83 2.66
C LEU A 229 1.01 1.12 1.35
N ALA A 230 0.67 -0.15 1.21
CA ALA A 230 0.91 -0.93 0.00
C ALA A 230 0.19 -0.33 -1.20
N ALA A 231 -1.12 -0.07 -1.08
CA ALA A 231 -1.92 0.52 -2.16
C ALA A 231 -1.39 1.89 -2.63
N SER A 232 -0.81 2.68 -1.71
CA SER A 232 -0.25 3.99 -2.02
C SER A 232 0.96 3.93 -2.97
N GLY A 233 1.63 2.78 -3.11
CA GLY A 233 2.78 2.63 -4.01
C GLY A 233 2.44 2.88 -5.48
N THR A 234 1.29 2.38 -5.94
CA THR A 234 0.84 2.60 -7.32
C THR A 234 0.40 4.05 -7.53
N ALA A 235 -0.26 4.66 -6.54
CA ALA A 235 -0.63 6.07 -6.57
C ALA A 235 0.61 6.97 -6.61
N ALA A 236 1.64 6.65 -5.83
CA ALA A 236 2.91 7.35 -5.82
C ALA A 236 3.61 7.26 -7.17
N TYR A 237 3.70 6.07 -7.75
CA TYR A 237 4.31 5.89 -9.08
C TYR A 237 3.52 6.64 -10.17
N ALA A 238 2.18 6.54 -10.16
CA ALA A 238 1.34 7.23 -11.13
C ALA A 238 1.45 8.76 -10.99
N ALA A 239 1.40 9.29 -9.76
CA ALA A 239 1.53 10.72 -9.50
C ALA A 239 2.91 11.23 -9.90
N ALA A 240 3.99 10.52 -9.54
CA ALA A 240 5.34 10.87 -9.97
C ALA A 240 5.44 10.91 -11.50
N ARG A 241 4.94 9.90 -12.19
CA ARG A 241 5.03 9.81 -13.64
C ARG A 241 4.15 10.80 -14.40
N LEU A 242 2.93 11.09 -13.91
CA LEU A 242 1.98 11.97 -14.60
C LEU A 242 2.21 13.46 -14.29
N ILE A 243 2.65 13.78 -13.07
CA ILE A 243 2.79 15.17 -12.61
C ILE A 243 4.23 15.69 -12.84
N VAL A 244 5.24 14.83 -12.64
CA VAL A 244 6.66 15.21 -12.81
C VAL A 244 7.16 14.91 -14.22
N GLY A 245 6.63 13.86 -14.85
CA GLY A 245 7.02 13.39 -16.19
C GLY A 245 8.12 12.34 -16.18
#